data_AF-A0A969Z519-F1
#
_entry.id   AF-A0A969Z519-F1
#
_cell.length_a   1.000
_cell.length_b   1.000
_cell.length_c   1.000
_cell.angle_alpha   90.00
_cell.angle_beta   90.00
_cell.angle_gamma   90.00
#
_symmetry.space_group_name_H-M   'P 1'
#
loop_
_entity.id
_entity.type
_entity.pdbx_description
1 polymer ?
#
loop_
_entity_poly.entity_id
_entity_poly.type
_entity_poly.pdbx_seq_one_letter_code
_entity_poly.pdbx_strand_id
1 'polypeptide(L)'
;MQKFKGVANTLFVPLVARINVSKKFPEYFIDKKALELEAYLPEDAGKGSFEYSDITSAARYFNMDKIVRAFAEKYPSSNLVYLGVGLETAYDRLSNRFPSANWYQVDLPEVIEARKIVFSVRENEYSFCI
;
A
#
# COMPACT_ATOMS: atom_id res chain seq x y z
N MET A 1 -9.52 -11.57 16.25
CA MET A 1 -9.61 -10.11 16.49
C MET A 1 -9.67 -9.44 15.11
N GLN A 2 -10.76 -8.76 14.75
CA GLN A 2 -10.84 -8.07 13.44
C GLN A 2 -9.86 -6.90 13.44
N LYS A 3 -8.81 -6.97 12.60
CA LYS A 3 -7.72 -5.98 12.56
C LYS A 3 -8.10 -4.66 11.88
N PHE A 4 -9.22 -4.62 11.15
CA PHE A 4 -9.69 -3.45 10.39
C PHE A 4 -11.04 -2.93 10.90
N LYS A 5 -11.23 -2.83 12.21
CA LYS A 5 -12.50 -2.33 12.77
C LYS A 5 -12.61 -0.82 12.56
N GLY A 6 -13.72 -0.36 11.98
CA GLY A 6 -14.05 1.08 11.88
C GLY A 6 -13.55 1.79 10.62
N VAL A 7 -12.87 1.09 9.71
CA VAL A 7 -12.49 1.65 8.40
C VAL A 7 -13.56 1.38 7.34
N ALA A 8 -13.61 2.22 6.33
CA ALA A 8 -14.52 2.03 5.19
C ALA A 8 -14.12 0.81 4.34
N ASN A 9 -15.10 0.03 3.86
CA ASN A 9 -14.84 -1.13 3.00
C ASN A 9 -14.09 -0.77 1.70
N THR A 10 -14.22 0.46 1.23
CA THR A 10 -13.47 0.99 0.08
C THR A 10 -11.96 0.92 0.26
N LEU A 11 -11.45 0.88 1.49
CA LEU A 11 -10.05 0.67 1.83
C LEU A 11 -9.49 -0.63 1.22
N PHE A 12 -10.31 -1.67 1.13
CA PHE A 12 -9.87 -3.00 0.69
C PHE A 12 -9.79 -3.16 -0.81
N VAL A 13 -10.56 -2.38 -1.59
CA VAL A 13 -10.62 -2.46 -3.06
C VAL A 13 -9.22 -2.41 -3.69
N PRO A 14 -8.36 -1.40 -3.41
CA PRO A 14 -7.03 -1.38 -3.99
C PRO A 14 -6.11 -2.49 -3.47
N LEU A 15 -6.28 -2.95 -2.22
CA LEU A 15 -5.48 -4.02 -1.65
C LEU A 15 -5.81 -5.37 -2.30
N VAL A 16 -7.08 -5.69 -2.46
CA VAL A 16 -7.57 -6.89 -3.16
C VAL A 16 -7.04 -6.91 -4.59
N ALA A 17 -7.11 -5.79 -5.31
CA ALA A 17 -6.57 -5.70 -6.66
C ALA A 17 -5.08 -6.05 -6.72
N ARG A 18 -4.27 -5.51 -5.80
CA ARG A 18 -2.83 -5.84 -5.74
C ARG A 18 -2.58 -7.30 -5.38
N ILE A 19 -3.38 -7.89 -4.49
CA ILE A 19 -3.31 -9.33 -4.15
C ILE A 19 -3.63 -10.18 -5.38
N ASN A 20 -4.76 -9.93 -6.04
CA ASN A 20 -5.22 -10.71 -7.18
C ASN A 20 -4.22 -10.67 -8.34
N VAL A 21 -3.71 -9.48 -8.68
CA VAL A 21 -2.69 -9.33 -9.73
C VAL A 21 -1.37 -9.99 -9.33
N SER A 22 -0.92 -9.85 -8.08
CA SER A 22 0.31 -10.49 -7.61
C SER A 22 0.23 -12.02 -7.67
N LYS A 23 -0.96 -12.62 -7.50
CA LYS A 23 -1.19 -14.06 -7.61
C LYS A 23 -1.29 -14.54 -9.05
N LYS A 24 -2.06 -13.82 -9.87
CA LYS A 24 -2.45 -14.28 -11.21
C LYS A 24 -1.50 -13.84 -12.31
N PHE A 25 -0.93 -12.64 -12.18
CA PHE A 25 -0.04 -12.03 -13.17
C PHE A 25 1.21 -11.39 -12.53
N PRO A 26 2.00 -12.16 -11.77
CA PRO A 26 3.19 -11.64 -11.08
C PRO A 26 4.24 -11.02 -12.03
N GLU A 27 4.20 -11.36 -13.33
CA GLU A 27 5.06 -10.80 -14.36
C GLU A 27 4.80 -9.30 -14.62
N TYR A 28 3.59 -8.81 -14.33
CA TYR A 28 3.25 -7.39 -14.50
C TYR A 28 3.46 -6.58 -13.22
N PHE A 29 3.06 -7.13 -12.08
CA PHE A 29 3.16 -6.46 -10.79
C PHE A 29 3.13 -7.47 -9.64
N ILE A 30 4.06 -7.31 -8.70
CA ILE A 30 4.11 -8.12 -7.48
C ILE A 30 4.23 -7.24 -6.25
N ASP A 31 3.31 -7.43 -5.32
CA ASP A 31 3.29 -6.79 -4.01
C ASP A 31 3.26 -7.85 -2.91
N LYS A 32 4.46 -8.26 -2.48
CA LYS A 32 4.64 -9.29 -1.46
C LYS A 32 3.98 -8.89 -0.14
N LYS A 33 4.01 -7.60 0.22
CA LYS A 33 3.40 -7.14 1.45
C LYS A 33 1.89 -7.21 1.38
N ALA A 34 1.29 -6.84 0.25
CA ALA A 34 -0.15 -7.01 0.05
C ALA A 34 -0.59 -8.48 0.18
N LEU A 35 0.19 -9.42 -0.36
CA LEU A 35 -0.07 -10.86 -0.20
C LEU A 35 -0.09 -11.29 1.29
N GLU A 36 0.83 -10.79 2.10
CA GLU A 36 0.83 -11.05 3.56
C GLU A 36 -0.43 -10.49 4.26
N LEU A 37 -0.95 -9.36 3.79
CA LEU A 37 -2.11 -8.70 4.38
C LEU A 37 -3.43 -9.39 4.07
N GLU A 38 -3.47 -10.30 3.09
CA GLU A 38 -4.68 -11.02 2.69
C GLU A 38 -5.35 -11.74 3.87
N ALA A 39 -4.55 -12.31 4.77
CA ALA A 39 -5.02 -13.02 5.96
C ALA A 39 -5.84 -12.14 6.94
N TYR A 40 -5.83 -10.81 6.76
CA TYR A 40 -6.54 -9.87 7.60
C TYR A 40 -7.81 -9.31 6.97
N LEU A 41 -8.04 -9.57 5.67
CA LEU A 41 -9.21 -9.08 4.97
C LEU A 41 -10.49 -9.75 5.50
N PRO A 42 -11.60 -9.01 5.60
CA PRO A 42 -12.91 -9.63 5.81
C PRO A 42 -13.28 -10.53 4.61
N GLU A 43 -14.13 -11.53 4.86
CA GLU A 43 -14.52 -12.55 3.86
C GLU A 43 -15.13 -11.93 2.59
N ASP A 44 -15.83 -10.81 2.73
CA ASP A 44 -16.49 -10.10 1.62
C ASP A 44 -15.63 -8.98 0.99
N ALA A 45 -14.36 -8.80 1.40
CA ALA A 45 -13.49 -7.74 0.89
C ALA A 45 -13.32 -7.77 -0.64
N GLY A 46 -13.34 -8.98 -1.23
CA GLY A 46 -13.19 -9.18 -2.67
C GLY A 46 -14.49 -9.08 -3.47
N LYS A 47 -15.63 -8.82 -2.82
CA LYS A 47 -16.93 -8.79 -3.48
C LYS A 47 -16.97 -7.65 -4.52
N GLY A 48 -17.21 -8.03 -5.78
CA GLY A 48 -17.25 -7.07 -6.90
C GLY A 48 -15.88 -6.79 -7.54
N SER A 49 -14.81 -7.44 -7.08
CA SER A 49 -13.53 -7.43 -7.82
C SER A 49 -13.65 -8.23 -9.11
N PHE A 50 -12.98 -7.76 -10.17
CA PHE A 50 -12.85 -8.48 -11.43
C PHE A 50 -11.52 -8.13 -12.10
N GLU A 51 -11.05 -9.02 -12.98
CA GLU A 51 -9.69 -8.97 -13.52
C GLU A 51 -9.32 -7.61 -14.12
N TYR A 52 -10.20 -7.01 -14.93
CA TYR A 52 -9.91 -5.73 -15.57
C TYR A 52 -9.74 -4.59 -14.55
N SER A 53 -10.59 -4.51 -13.51
CA SER A 53 -10.42 -3.51 -12.45
C SER A 53 -9.15 -3.75 -11.65
N ASP A 54 -8.80 -5.01 -11.41
CA ASP A 54 -7.63 -5.36 -10.62
C ASP A 54 -6.34 -4.99 -11.35
N ILE A 55 -6.24 -5.33 -12.64
CA ILE A 55 -5.10 -4.96 -13.50
C ILE A 55 -4.99 -3.44 -13.60
N THR A 56 -6.10 -2.73 -13.80
CA THR A 56 -6.10 -1.26 -13.90
C THR A 56 -5.62 -0.62 -12.60
N SER A 57 -6.07 -1.15 -11.45
CA SER A 57 -5.62 -0.67 -10.13
C SER A 57 -4.15 -1.00 -9.88
N ALA A 58 -3.66 -2.20 -10.23
CA ALA A 58 -2.25 -2.56 -10.11
C ALA A 58 -1.33 -1.74 -11.02
N ALA A 59 -1.78 -1.42 -12.25
CA ALA A 59 -1.03 -0.59 -13.19
C ALA A 59 -0.78 0.82 -12.62
N ARG A 60 -1.71 1.38 -11.84
CA ARG A 60 -1.50 2.64 -11.10
C ARG A 60 -0.32 2.52 -10.15
N TYR A 61 -0.24 1.45 -9.36
CA TYR A 61 0.87 1.23 -8.42
C TYR A 61 2.21 1.01 -9.12
N PHE A 62 2.22 0.26 -10.22
CA PHE A 62 3.42 0.11 -11.05
C PHE A 62 3.94 1.46 -11.55
N ASN A 63 3.06 2.34 -12.01
CA ASN A 63 3.43 3.67 -12.48
C ASN A 63 3.85 4.61 -11.33
N MET A 64 3.15 4.57 -10.19
CA MET A 64 3.54 5.34 -9.00
C MET A 64 4.93 4.92 -8.49
N ASP A 65 5.22 3.62 -8.44
CA ASP A 65 6.54 3.12 -8.06
C ASP A 65 7.63 3.63 -9.01
N LYS A 66 7.37 3.69 -10.32
CA LYS A 66 8.31 4.29 -11.30
C LYS A 66 8.56 5.77 -11.04
N ILE A 67 7.51 6.54 -10.76
CA ILE A 67 7.62 7.98 -10.47
C ILE A 67 8.43 8.21 -9.20
N VAL A 68 8.12 7.46 -8.13
CA VAL A 68 8.85 7.55 -6.85
C VAL A 68 10.31 7.17 -7.01
N ARG A 69 10.61 6.09 -7.76
CA ARG A 69 11.99 5.70 -8.05
C ARG A 69 12.75 6.79 -8.77
N ALA A 70 12.20 7.31 -9.87
CA ALA A 70 12.85 8.37 -10.64
C ALA A 70 13.10 9.64 -9.80
N PHE A 71 12.15 10.00 -8.93
CA PHE A 71 12.30 11.14 -8.02
C PHE A 71 13.37 10.89 -6.95
N ALA A 72 13.31 9.77 -6.24
CA ALA A 72 14.23 9.45 -5.15
C ALA A 72 15.66 9.13 -5.64
N GLU A 73 15.82 8.61 -6.87
CA GLU A 73 17.13 8.46 -7.52
C GLU A 73 17.78 9.82 -7.80
N LYS A 74 16.97 10.83 -8.17
CA LYS A 74 17.45 12.20 -8.40
C LYS A 74 17.68 12.98 -7.11
N TYR A 75 16.91 12.69 -6.06
CA TYR A 75 16.94 13.37 -4.76
C TYR A 75 17.01 12.33 -3.62
N PRO A 76 18.22 11.83 -3.28
CA PRO A 76 18.37 10.74 -2.30
C PRO A 76 17.86 11.06 -0.89
N SER A 77 18.04 12.31 -0.45
CA SER A 77 17.48 12.83 0.81
C SER A 77 16.19 13.59 0.53
N SER A 78 15.11 12.85 0.33
CA SER A 78 13.81 13.42 -0.04
C SER A 78 12.69 12.99 0.90
N ASN A 79 11.58 13.73 0.83
CA ASN A 79 10.36 13.42 1.57
C ASN A 79 9.30 12.91 0.58
N LEU A 80 8.81 11.70 0.80
CA LEU A 80 7.76 11.06 0.02
C LEU A 80 6.47 11.08 0.85
N VAL A 81 5.46 11.81 0.38
CA VAL A 81 4.21 12.01 1.12
C VAL A 81 3.06 11.31 0.40
N TYR A 82 2.43 10.37 1.08
CA TYR A 82 1.23 9.66 0.63
C TYR A 82 0.01 10.19 1.38
N LEU A 83 -0.88 10.86 0.64
CA LEU A 83 -2.15 11.38 1.14
C LEU A 83 -3.26 10.37 0.87
N GLY A 84 -4.10 10.09 1.87
CA GLY A 84 -5.08 9.01 1.77
C GLY A 84 -4.39 7.67 1.56
N VAL A 85 -3.32 7.42 2.33
CA VAL A 85 -2.42 6.28 2.17
C VAL A 85 -3.15 4.93 2.19
N GLY A 86 -4.26 4.82 2.92
CA GLY A 86 -4.98 3.56 3.08
C GLY A 86 -4.06 2.41 3.53
N LEU A 87 -4.11 1.29 2.84
CA LEU A 87 -3.22 0.14 3.07
C LEU A 87 -2.07 0.09 2.05
N GLU A 88 -1.52 1.24 1.66
CA GLU A 88 -0.39 1.29 0.74
C GLU A 88 0.89 0.68 1.32
N THR A 89 1.66 0.02 0.44
CA THR A 89 2.82 -0.83 0.70
C THR A 89 4.04 -0.45 -0.16
N ALA A 90 4.04 0.74 -0.77
CA ALA A 90 5.16 1.28 -1.54
C ALA A 90 6.45 1.35 -0.72
N TYR A 91 6.34 1.63 0.59
CA TYR A 91 7.46 1.52 1.51
C TYR A 91 8.13 0.15 1.40
N ASP A 92 7.38 -0.94 1.53
CA ASP A 92 7.92 -2.31 1.47
C ASP A 92 8.55 -2.66 0.12
N ARG A 93 8.03 -2.07 -0.97
CA ARG A 93 8.54 -2.32 -2.32
C ARG A 93 9.79 -1.51 -2.64
N LEU A 94 10.02 -0.36 -1.98
CA LEU A 94 10.96 0.66 -2.45
C LEU A 94 11.97 1.15 -1.42
N SER A 95 11.68 1.11 -0.11
CA SER A 95 12.49 1.78 0.93
C SER A 95 13.94 1.31 0.98
N ASN A 96 14.19 0.01 0.78
CA ASN A 96 15.54 -0.57 0.75
C ASN A 96 16.45 0.06 -0.32
N ARG A 97 15.89 0.66 -1.37
CA ARG A 97 16.66 1.36 -2.41
C ARG A 97 16.98 2.81 -2.05
N PHE A 98 16.24 3.39 -1.09
CA PHE A 98 16.28 4.80 -0.74
C PHE A 98 16.33 4.98 0.79
N PRO A 99 17.41 4.54 1.46
CA PRO A 99 17.49 4.55 2.92
C PRO A 99 17.47 5.96 3.52
N SER A 100 17.85 6.99 2.75
CA SER A 100 17.85 8.39 3.18
C SER A 100 16.54 9.14 2.88
N ALA A 101 15.55 8.46 2.28
CA ALA A 101 14.23 9.05 2.04
C ALA A 101 13.32 8.87 3.27
N ASN A 102 12.57 9.92 3.59
CA ASN A 102 11.53 9.90 4.61
C ASN A 102 10.17 9.62 3.97
N TRP A 103 9.37 8.77 4.59
CA TRP A 103 8.09 8.29 4.11
C TRP A 103 6.98 8.77 5.04
N TYR A 104 6.13 9.67 4.56
CA TYR A 104 5.04 10.28 5.32
C TYR A 104 3.71 9.67 4.87
N GLN A 105 2.99 9.06 5.80
CA GLN A 105 1.71 8.41 5.60
C GLN A 105 0.62 9.26 6.26
N VAL A 106 -0.27 9.83 5.46
CA VAL A 106 -1.30 10.77 5.95
C VAL A 106 -2.69 10.21 5.63
N ASP A 107 -3.53 10.07 6.65
CA ASP A 107 -4.91 9.60 6.50
C ASP A 107 -5.77 9.95 7.72
N LEU A 108 -7.02 9.51 7.72
CA LEU A 108 -7.91 9.58 8.88
C LEU A 108 -7.38 8.71 10.04
N PRO A 109 -7.67 9.07 11.31
CA PRO A 109 -7.20 8.36 12.48
C PRO A 109 -7.45 6.85 12.45
N GLU A 110 -8.65 6.42 12.07
CA GLU A 110 -9.03 5.00 12.00
C GLU A 110 -8.20 4.21 10.98
N VAL A 111 -7.78 4.86 9.89
CA VAL A 111 -6.93 4.23 8.87
C VAL A 111 -5.50 4.12 9.37
N ILE A 112 -4.98 5.17 10.01
CA ILE A 112 -3.65 5.14 10.62
C ILE A 112 -3.57 4.08 11.74
N GLU A 113 -4.59 3.96 12.57
CA GLU A 113 -4.65 2.90 13.59
C GLU A 113 -4.72 1.50 12.95
N ALA A 114 -5.53 1.31 11.90
CA ALA A 114 -5.56 0.07 11.14
C ALA A 114 -4.18 -0.30 10.55
N ARG A 115 -3.43 0.68 10.03
CA ARG A 115 -2.06 0.49 9.52
C ARG A 115 -1.11 0.02 10.62
N LYS A 116 -1.14 0.64 11.80
CA LYS A 116 -0.28 0.27 12.94
C LYS A 116 -0.49 -1.18 13.39
N ILE A 117 -1.68 -1.73 13.19
CA ILE A 117 -2.00 -3.12 13.56
C ILE A 117 -1.37 -4.13 12.59
N VAL A 118 -1.18 -3.77 11.32
CA VAL A 118 -0.74 -4.71 10.27
C VAL A 118 0.69 -4.48 9.78
N PHE A 119 1.25 -3.29 10.04
CA PHE A 119 2.61 -2.94 9.70
C PHE A 119 3.46 -2.83 10.97
N SER A 120 4.65 -3.43 10.93
CA SER A 120 5.64 -3.27 11.99
C SER A 120 6.22 -1.86 11.96
N VAL A 121 6.90 -1.47 13.06
CA VAL A 121 7.74 -0.27 13.06
C VAL A 121 8.76 -0.37 11.93
N ARG A 122 8.92 0.73 11.20
CA ARG A 122 9.72 0.84 9.99
C ARG A 122 10.57 2.09 10.08
N GLU A 123 11.80 1.99 9.59
CA GLU A 123 12.76 3.09 9.62
C GLU A 123 12.34 4.18 8.63
N ASN A 124 12.42 5.45 9.06
CA ASN A 124 12.05 6.61 8.26
C ASN A 124 10.60 6.60 7.72
N GLU A 125 9.70 5.79 8.30
CA GLU A 125 8.25 5.88 8.05
C GLU A 125 7.56 6.60 9.21
N TYR A 126 6.80 7.63 8.88
CA TYR A 126 6.09 8.49 9.82
C TYR A 126 4.61 8.54 9.45
N SER A 127 3.72 8.35 10.43
CA SER A 127 2.27 8.36 10.21
C SER A 127 1.62 9.57 10.90
N PHE A 128 0.75 10.26 10.17
CA PHE A 128 0.05 11.46 10.62
C PHE A 128 -1.45 11.33 10.36
N CYS A 129 -2.24 11.83 11.31
CA CYS A 129 -3.69 11.89 11.17
C CYS A 129 -4.12 13.29 10.71
N ILE A 130 -5.16 13.37 9.87
CA ILE A 130 -5.86 14.61 9.49
C ILE A 130 -7.32 14.61 9.95
#